data_AF-A0A7C4ILW1-F1
#
_entry.id   AF-A0A7C4ILW1-F1
#
_cell.length_a   1.000
_cell.length_b   1.000
_cell.length_c   1.000
_cell.angle_alpha   90.00
_cell.angle_beta   90.00
_cell.angle_gamma   90.00
#
_symmetry.space_group_name_H-M   'P 1'
#
loop_
_entity.id
_entity.type
_entity.pdbx_description
1 polymer ?
#
loop_
_entity_poly.entity_id
_entity_poly.type
_entity_poly.pdbx_seq_one_letter_code
_entity_poly.pdbx_strand_id
1 'polypeptide(L)'
;LLMGPETGATVDPRVVRALIQWLRACHHPQRIIIAEADATHLSADMAFRALGWKKLFAAWDPRIEFLNLSRDNRITVKTCYGENIEMSELYMKADYLISVAKLKTHSLQKITCTMKNLFGALPEKYKIKYHHHLAEAICAFASARTPNISIIDGLIGMEGKGPVNGVPRVCELLIAGTDMVATDIHCAKLMGFRFSAVPHIREALSLKLGNNKYDLDSDLPDKQCLNFQFIPKWEEVFRNCIKSIRQRKTKMAVSAETCNTVEM
;
A
#
# COMPACT_ATOMS: atom_id res chain seq x y z
N LEU A 1 -3.90 8.06 -14.74
CA LEU A 1 -3.35 9.22 -13.99
C LEU A 1 -2.63 8.71 -12.76
N LEU A 2 -1.48 9.31 -12.44
CA LEU A 2 -0.88 9.15 -11.11
C LEU A 2 -1.75 9.92 -10.10
N MET A 3 -2.11 9.29 -9.00
CA MET A 3 -2.98 9.89 -7.99
C MET A 3 -2.13 10.47 -6.86
N GLY A 4 -2.46 11.69 -6.43
CA GLY A 4 -1.78 12.38 -5.36
C GLY A 4 -2.20 11.93 -3.96
N PRO A 5 -1.52 12.39 -2.91
CA PRO A 5 -1.80 12.02 -1.53
C PRO A 5 -3.20 12.39 -1.05
N GLU A 6 -3.82 13.43 -1.63
CA GLU A 6 -5.20 13.87 -1.38
C GLU A 6 -6.25 12.80 -1.72
N THR A 7 -5.89 11.82 -2.54
CA THR A 7 -6.77 10.69 -2.89
C THR A 7 -6.66 9.52 -1.91
N GLY A 8 -5.72 9.57 -0.95
CA GLY A 8 -5.38 8.43 -0.09
C GLY A 8 -4.63 7.32 -0.82
N ALA A 9 -4.16 7.55 -2.04
CA ALA A 9 -3.45 6.52 -2.83
C ALA A 9 -1.97 6.39 -2.47
N THR A 10 -1.29 7.53 -2.25
CA THR A 10 0.16 7.64 -2.02
C THR A 10 0.46 8.42 -0.77
N VAL A 11 1.59 8.13 -0.11
CA VAL A 11 2.05 8.88 1.07
C VAL A 11 2.17 10.37 0.77
N ASP A 12 1.77 11.19 1.73
CA ASP A 12 1.95 12.63 1.69
C ASP A 12 3.44 13.00 1.93
N PRO A 13 4.10 13.70 0.99
CA PRO A 13 5.49 14.11 1.15
C PRO A 13 5.75 14.94 2.42
N ARG A 14 4.73 15.63 2.95
CA ARG A 14 4.83 16.40 4.19
C ARG A 14 5.02 15.52 5.42
N VAL A 15 4.45 14.31 5.43
CA VAL A 15 4.66 13.33 6.50
C VAL A 15 6.13 12.90 6.53
N VAL A 16 6.70 12.57 5.37
CA VAL A 16 8.12 12.20 5.27
C VAL A 16 9.04 13.37 5.60
N ARG A 17 8.69 14.59 5.20
CA ARG A 17 9.43 15.80 5.59
C ARG A 17 9.45 15.97 7.11
N ALA A 18 8.31 15.84 7.77
CA ALA A 18 8.20 15.95 9.23
C ALA A 18 9.04 14.87 9.95
N LEU A 19 8.96 13.63 9.45
CA LEU A 19 9.81 12.53 9.93
C LEU A 19 11.30 12.86 9.81
N ILE A 20 11.75 13.32 8.64
CA ILE A 20 13.16 13.65 8.41
C ILE A 20 13.60 14.81 9.32
N GLN A 21 12.75 15.81 9.52
CA GLN A 21 13.03 16.91 10.45
C GLN A 21 13.24 16.40 11.88
N TRP A 22 12.37 15.49 12.35
CA TRP A 22 12.51 14.86 13.67
C TRP A 22 13.78 14.02 13.76
N LEU A 23 14.07 13.18 12.76
CA LEU A 23 15.31 12.38 12.72
C LEU A 23 16.56 13.25 12.77
N ARG A 24 16.58 14.36 12.04
CA ARG A 24 17.69 15.32 12.04
C ARG A 24 17.90 15.99 13.40
N ALA A 25 16.81 16.31 14.09
CA ALA A 25 16.85 16.96 15.40
C ALA A 25 17.26 16.01 16.53
N CYS A 26 16.83 14.74 16.47
CA CYS A 26 17.00 13.80 17.58
C CYS A 26 18.11 12.75 17.37
N HIS A 27 18.45 12.44 16.13
CA HIS A 27 19.31 11.29 15.80
C HIS A 27 20.48 11.60 14.86
N HIS A 28 20.52 12.79 14.27
CA HIS A 28 21.62 13.28 13.42
C HIS A 28 22.13 12.26 12.38
N PRO A 29 21.26 11.65 11.54
CA PRO A 29 21.68 10.64 10.57
C PRO A 29 22.69 11.23 9.57
N GLN A 30 23.69 10.48 9.13
CA GLN A 30 24.65 11.03 8.16
C GLN A 30 24.05 11.13 6.76
N ARG A 31 23.27 10.13 6.36
CA ARG A 31 22.69 9.98 5.01
C ARG A 31 21.22 9.60 5.11
N ILE A 32 20.39 10.21 4.27
CA ILE A 32 18.95 9.89 4.17
C ILE A 32 18.61 9.69 2.71
N ILE A 33 17.96 8.57 2.41
CA ILE A 33 17.56 8.18 1.06
C ILE A 33 16.06 7.86 1.08
N ILE A 34 15.30 8.53 0.22
CA ILE A 34 13.90 8.19 -0.04
C ILE A 34 13.87 7.23 -1.22
N ALA A 35 13.42 6.00 -0.97
CA ALA A 35 13.47 4.93 -1.96
C ALA A 35 12.06 4.47 -2.39
N GLU A 36 11.91 4.17 -3.67
CA GLU A 36 10.69 3.57 -4.26
C GLU A 36 11.08 2.69 -5.45
N ALA A 37 10.28 1.69 -5.78
CA ALA A 37 10.48 0.83 -6.93
C ALA A 37 9.52 1.15 -8.07
N ASP A 38 9.87 0.71 -9.28
CA ASP A 38 8.98 0.85 -10.43
C ASP A 38 7.69 0.01 -10.22
N ALA A 39 6.57 0.61 -10.65
CA ALA A 39 5.31 -0.10 -10.88
C ALA A 39 5.18 -0.49 -12.36
N THR A 40 4.24 -1.38 -12.68
CA THR A 40 4.05 -1.94 -14.03
C THR A 40 4.08 -0.90 -15.15
N HIS A 41 3.46 0.27 -14.93
CA HIS A 41 3.33 1.33 -15.93
C HIS A 41 3.90 2.68 -15.48
N LEU A 42 4.66 2.72 -14.39
CA LEU A 42 5.18 3.97 -13.84
C LEU A 42 6.55 3.75 -13.20
N SER A 43 7.54 4.52 -13.62
CA SER A 43 8.84 4.50 -12.95
C SER A 43 8.82 5.31 -11.65
N ALA A 44 9.60 4.88 -10.66
CA ALA A 44 9.74 5.61 -9.40
C ALA A 44 10.24 7.04 -9.61
N ASP A 45 11.17 7.25 -10.55
CA ASP A 45 11.69 8.58 -10.90
C ASP A 45 10.59 9.51 -11.43
N MET A 46 9.68 8.98 -12.25
CA MET A 46 8.53 9.74 -12.74
C MET A 46 7.56 10.03 -11.60
N ALA A 47 7.32 9.06 -10.71
CA ALA A 47 6.47 9.25 -9.55
C ALA A 47 6.98 10.36 -8.61
N PHE A 48 8.28 10.33 -8.26
CA PHE A 48 8.90 11.37 -7.44
C PHE A 48 8.78 12.78 -8.03
N ARG A 49 8.90 12.91 -9.36
CA ARG A 49 8.72 14.19 -10.04
C ARG A 49 7.27 14.64 -10.07
N ALA A 50 6.38 13.79 -10.56
CA ALA A 50 4.98 14.12 -10.79
C ALA A 50 4.20 14.36 -9.49
N LEU A 51 4.56 13.68 -8.39
CA LEU A 51 3.97 13.89 -7.05
C LEU A 51 4.66 15.02 -6.26
N GLY A 52 5.59 15.76 -6.86
CA GLY A 52 6.18 16.94 -6.25
C GLY A 52 7.27 16.66 -5.20
N TRP A 53 7.67 15.41 -4.97
CA TRP A 53 8.73 15.07 -4.00
C TRP A 53 10.05 15.77 -4.35
N LYS A 54 10.50 15.64 -5.61
CA LYS A 54 11.76 16.26 -6.05
C LYS A 54 11.76 17.78 -5.82
N LYS A 55 10.65 18.45 -6.15
CA LYS A 55 10.51 19.90 -5.97
C LYS A 55 10.52 20.29 -4.48
N LEU A 56 9.76 19.56 -3.66
CA LEU A 56 9.66 19.82 -2.22
C LEU A 56 11.03 19.70 -1.53
N PHE A 57 11.72 18.57 -1.74
CA PHE A 57 12.96 18.28 -1.03
C PHE A 57 14.15 19.08 -1.58
N ALA A 58 14.21 19.37 -2.89
CA ALA A 58 15.25 20.25 -3.43
C ALA A 58 15.21 21.67 -2.83
N ALA A 59 14.01 22.19 -2.55
CA ALA A 59 13.83 23.51 -1.93
C ALA A 59 14.08 23.52 -0.42
N TRP A 60 13.92 22.39 0.26
CA TRP A 60 13.97 22.29 1.72
C TRP A 60 15.28 21.71 2.26
N ASP A 61 15.73 20.56 1.74
CA ASP A 61 17.00 19.93 2.09
C ASP A 61 17.58 19.22 0.85
N PRO A 62 18.48 19.86 0.10
CA PRO A 62 19.04 19.30 -1.12
C PRO A 62 19.97 18.09 -0.89
N ARG A 63 20.28 17.75 0.36
CA ARG A 63 21.08 16.56 0.71
C ARG A 63 20.27 15.28 0.71
N ILE A 64 18.94 15.36 0.58
CA ILE A 64 18.07 14.18 0.52
C ILE A 64 18.22 13.50 -0.83
N GLU A 65 18.65 12.24 -0.78
CA GLU A 65 18.80 11.41 -1.96
C GLU A 65 17.48 10.70 -2.29
N PHE A 66 17.29 10.42 -3.58
CA PHE A 66 16.16 9.61 -4.04
C PHE A 66 16.69 8.42 -4.81
N LEU A 67 16.21 7.24 -4.48
CA LEU A 67 16.61 6.00 -5.10
C LEU A 67 15.44 5.34 -5.82
N ASN A 68 15.64 5.02 -7.09
CA ASN A 68 14.80 4.06 -7.79
C ASN A 68 15.35 2.65 -7.56
N LEU A 69 14.69 1.88 -6.69
CA LEU A 69 15.09 0.53 -6.30
C LEU A 69 15.17 -0.42 -7.50
N SER A 70 14.35 -0.20 -8.55
CA SER A 70 14.37 -1.03 -9.75
C SER A 70 15.62 -0.85 -10.61
N ARG A 71 16.40 0.21 -10.37
CA ARG A 71 17.65 0.55 -11.07
C ARG A 71 18.90 0.36 -10.22
N ASP A 72 18.74 -0.01 -8.96
CA ASP A 72 19.86 -0.30 -8.07
C ASP A 72 20.52 -1.64 -8.44
N ASN A 73 21.72 -1.86 -7.93
CA ASN A 73 22.34 -3.18 -7.95
C ASN A 73 21.44 -4.19 -7.25
N ARG A 74 21.46 -5.44 -7.72
CA ARG A 74 20.65 -6.51 -7.16
C ARG A 74 21.51 -7.52 -6.42
N ILE A 75 21.00 -7.97 -5.28
CA ILE A 75 21.54 -9.10 -4.54
C ILE A 75 20.46 -10.15 -4.33
N THR A 76 20.89 -11.40 -4.32
CA THR A 76 20.04 -12.55 -4.01
C THR A 76 19.89 -12.68 -2.49
N VAL A 77 18.65 -12.75 -2.02
CA VAL A 77 18.32 -12.91 -0.60
C VAL A 77 17.39 -14.11 -0.42
N LYS A 78 17.67 -14.93 0.59
CA LYS A 78 16.82 -16.06 0.95
C LYS A 78 15.65 -15.62 1.82
N THR A 79 14.46 -16.16 1.56
CA THR A 79 13.24 -15.86 2.31
C THR A 79 12.96 -16.91 3.39
N CYS A 80 11.93 -16.68 4.20
CA CYS A 80 11.43 -17.64 5.20
C CYS A 80 10.92 -18.96 4.61
N TYR A 81 10.58 -19.01 3.32
CA TYR A 81 10.11 -20.22 2.64
C TYR A 81 11.25 -20.98 1.95
N GLY A 82 12.46 -20.42 1.95
CA GLY A 82 13.66 -21.04 1.42
C GLY A 82 13.96 -20.73 -0.04
N GLU A 83 13.06 -20.05 -0.77
CA GLU A 83 13.37 -19.49 -2.08
C GLU A 83 14.30 -18.27 -1.99
N ASN A 84 14.87 -17.95 -3.15
CA ASN A 84 15.69 -16.78 -3.36
C ASN A 84 14.90 -15.71 -4.11
N ILE A 85 15.04 -14.46 -3.69
CA ILE A 85 14.51 -13.28 -4.37
C ILE A 85 15.61 -12.27 -4.66
N GLU A 86 15.44 -11.48 -5.71
CA GLU A 86 16.35 -10.41 -6.07
C GLU A 86 15.90 -9.08 -5.46
N MET A 87 16.81 -8.44 -4.74
CA MET A 87 16.56 -7.25 -3.93
C MET A 87 17.54 -6.14 -4.26
N SER A 88 17.12 -4.87 -4.09
CA SER A 88 18.05 -3.73 -4.15
C SER A 88 19.13 -3.88 -3.08
N GLU A 89 20.39 -3.81 -3.49
CA GLU A 89 21.55 -3.93 -2.61
C GLU A 89 21.53 -2.85 -1.53
N LEU A 90 21.26 -1.59 -1.90
CA LEU A 90 21.23 -0.48 -0.96
C LEU A 90 20.07 -0.61 0.04
N TYR A 91 18.91 -1.06 -0.42
CA TYR A 91 17.76 -1.34 0.46
C TYR A 91 18.09 -2.40 1.50
N MET A 92 18.79 -3.47 1.09
CA MET A 92 19.18 -4.55 2.00
C MET A 92 20.31 -4.16 2.95
N LYS A 93 21.24 -3.31 2.52
CA LYS A 93 22.40 -2.83 3.29
C LYS A 93 22.11 -1.61 4.17
N ALA A 94 20.91 -1.05 4.11
CA ALA A 94 20.56 0.10 4.95
C ALA A 94 20.74 -0.23 6.46
N ASP A 95 21.41 0.65 7.19
CA ASP A 95 21.62 0.49 8.64
C ASP A 95 20.30 0.57 9.41
N TYR A 96 19.40 1.44 8.96
CA TYR A 96 18.09 1.63 9.55
C TYR A 96 17.03 1.84 8.44
N LEU A 97 16.04 0.96 8.40
CA LEU A 97 14.97 0.97 7.40
C LEU A 97 13.68 1.47 8.03
N ILE A 98 13.15 2.56 7.51
CA ILE A 98 11.84 3.11 7.88
C ILE A 98 10.86 2.87 6.73
N SER A 99 9.82 2.07 6.97
CA SER A 99 8.74 1.91 6.00
C SER A 99 7.68 2.97 6.26
N VAL A 100 7.37 3.79 5.26
CA VAL A 100 6.26 4.75 5.33
C VAL A 100 5.18 4.28 4.36
N ALA A 101 4.07 3.79 4.90
CA ALA A 101 2.96 3.22 4.16
C ALA A 101 1.70 4.08 4.27
N LYS A 102 0.71 3.81 3.42
CA LYS A 102 -0.58 4.50 3.40
C LYS A 102 -1.67 3.64 4.03
N LEU A 103 -2.51 4.25 4.88
CA LEU A 103 -3.71 3.61 5.45
C LEU A 103 -4.77 3.42 4.36
N LYS A 104 -4.86 2.24 3.75
CA LYS A 104 -5.86 1.98 2.70
C LYS A 104 -6.30 0.54 2.54
N THR A 105 -7.52 0.36 2.00
CA THR A 105 -8.06 -0.95 1.65
C THR A 105 -7.31 -1.57 0.46
N HIS A 106 -7.39 -2.89 0.35
CA HIS A 106 -6.87 -3.67 -0.76
C HIS A 106 -7.84 -4.79 -1.13
N SER A 107 -8.24 -4.88 -2.39
CA SER A 107 -9.25 -5.84 -2.86
C SER A 107 -8.94 -7.31 -2.57
N LEU A 108 -7.67 -7.73 -2.70
CA LEU A 108 -7.23 -9.11 -2.45
C LEU A 108 -6.80 -9.37 -1.00
N GLN A 109 -6.34 -8.33 -0.30
CA GLN A 109 -5.59 -8.46 0.95
C GLN A 109 -6.28 -7.74 2.12
N LYS A 110 -7.47 -7.17 1.90
CA LYS A 110 -8.23 -6.30 2.80
C LYS A 110 -7.58 -4.95 3.06
N ILE A 111 -6.30 -4.91 3.41
CA ILE A 111 -5.52 -3.69 3.65
C ILE A 111 -4.22 -3.67 2.83
N THR A 112 -3.64 -2.48 2.68
CA THR A 112 -2.29 -2.29 2.11
C THR A 112 -1.25 -2.29 3.23
N CYS A 113 -1.14 -1.19 3.97
CA CYS A 113 -0.17 -0.91 5.04
C CYS A 113 1.23 -1.54 4.87
N THR A 114 1.98 -1.72 5.95
CA THR A 114 3.44 -1.86 5.92
C THR A 114 3.89 -3.07 5.12
N MET A 115 3.31 -4.25 5.38
CA MET A 115 3.80 -5.47 4.75
C MET A 115 3.63 -5.42 3.22
N LYS A 116 2.51 -4.86 2.72
CA LYS A 116 2.36 -4.60 1.29
C LYS A 116 3.35 -3.51 0.85
N ASN A 117 3.57 -2.45 1.63
CA ASN A 117 4.53 -1.41 1.27
C ASN A 117 5.93 -1.99 0.99
N LEU A 118 6.37 -2.92 1.84
CA LEU A 118 7.58 -3.70 1.63
C LEU A 118 7.50 -4.45 0.29
N PHE A 119 6.45 -5.23 0.02
CA PHE A 119 6.27 -5.86 -1.30
C PHE A 119 6.30 -4.86 -2.49
N GLY A 120 5.91 -3.60 -2.26
CA GLY A 120 6.06 -2.51 -3.23
C GLY A 120 7.52 -2.22 -3.61
N ALA A 121 8.44 -2.32 -2.66
CA ALA A 121 9.87 -2.07 -2.81
C ALA A 121 10.64 -3.15 -3.60
N LEU A 122 9.98 -4.24 -4.01
CA LEU A 122 10.55 -5.23 -4.92
C LEU A 122 11.04 -4.54 -6.22
N PRO A 123 12.30 -4.77 -6.66
CA PRO A 123 12.84 -4.19 -7.89
C PRO A 123 12.24 -4.83 -9.16
N GLU A 124 11.41 -5.86 -9.02
CA GLU A 124 10.61 -6.47 -10.08
C GLU A 124 9.48 -5.52 -10.52
N LYS A 125 9.40 -5.24 -11.82
CA LYS A 125 8.38 -4.35 -12.39
C LYS A 125 7.04 -5.06 -12.57
N TYR A 126 7.05 -6.32 -13.02
CA TYR A 126 5.83 -7.08 -13.31
C TYR A 126 5.36 -7.88 -12.10
N LYS A 127 4.99 -7.17 -11.03
CA LYS A 127 4.54 -7.76 -9.75
C LYS A 127 3.20 -8.52 -9.84
N ILE A 128 2.47 -8.37 -10.95
CA ILE A 128 1.20 -9.05 -11.21
C ILE A 128 1.33 -10.58 -11.18
N LYS A 129 2.53 -11.12 -11.48
CA LYS A 129 2.80 -12.56 -11.43
C LYS A 129 2.58 -13.18 -10.05
N TYR A 130 2.70 -12.38 -8.98
CA TYR A 130 2.50 -12.83 -7.61
C TYR A 130 1.02 -12.80 -7.17
N HIS A 131 0.09 -12.28 -7.97
CA HIS A 131 -1.29 -12.09 -7.54
C HIS A 131 -2.03 -13.39 -7.16
N HIS A 132 -1.58 -14.54 -7.67
CA HIS A 132 -2.14 -15.85 -7.34
C HIS A 132 -1.76 -16.34 -5.93
N HIS A 133 -0.63 -15.88 -5.39
CA HIS A 133 -0.06 -16.25 -4.09
C HIS A 133 0.46 -14.99 -3.38
N LEU A 134 -0.37 -13.94 -3.38
CA LEU A 134 0.05 -12.60 -2.97
C LEU A 134 0.38 -12.52 -1.47
N ALA A 135 -0.28 -13.32 -0.63
CA ALA A 135 -0.01 -13.30 0.81
C ALA A 135 1.38 -13.87 1.11
N GLU A 136 1.73 -14.96 0.44
CA GLU A 136 3.00 -15.65 0.50
C GLU A 136 4.11 -14.75 -0.04
N ALA A 137 3.90 -14.11 -1.20
CA ALA A 137 4.88 -13.19 -1.78
C ALA A 137 5.13 -11.96 -0.88
N ILE A 138 4.09 -11.44 -0.20
CA ILE A 138 4.24 -10.37 0.79
C ILE A 138 5.09 -10.84 1.97
N CYS A 139 4.81 -12.03 2.52
CA CYS A 139 5.55 -12.58 3.65
C CYS A 139 7.00 -12.92 3.30
N ALA A 140 7.24 -13.46 2.10
CA ALA A 140 8.57 -13.74 1.58
C ALA A 140 9.44 -12.48 1.58
N PHE A 141 8.92 -11.37 1.05
CA PHE A 141 9.65 -10.09 1.05
C PHE A 141 9.80 -9.48 2.45
N ALA A 142 8.74 -9.52 3.26
CA ALA A 142 8.76 -9.00 4.62
C ALA A 142 9.78 -9.75 5.51
N SER A 143 10.00 -11.04 5.24
CA SER A 143 11.03 -11.86 5.89
C SER A 143 12.44 -11.56 5.41
N ALA A 144 12.61 -11.16 4.14
CA ALA A 144 13.91 -10.83 3.58
C ALA A 144 14.50 -9.57 4.23
N ARG A 145 13.67 -8.54 4.43
CA ARG A 145 14.06 -7.34 5.17
C ARG A 145 12.89 -6.71 5.91
N THR A 146 12.88 -6.91 7.23
CA THR A 146 11.94 -6.27 8.14
C THR A 146 12.35 -4.82 8.40
N PRO A 147 11.42 -3.84 8.38
CA PRO A 147 11.73 -2.47 8.73
C PRO A 147 11.98 -2.34 10.23
N ASN A 148 12.85 -1.42 10.62
CA ASN A 148 13.11 -1.11 12.02
C ASN A 148 11.94 -0.33 12.64
N ILE A 149 11.28 0.50 11.84
CA ILE A 149 10.04 1.17 12.22
C ILE A 149 9.08 1.27 11.03
N SER A 150 7.81 1.10 11.35
CA SER A 150 6.69 1.17 10.43
C SER A 150 5.91 2.43 10.74
N ILE A 151 5.74 3.31 9.76
CA ILE A 151 4.96 4.55 9.87
C ILE A 151 3.82 4.47 8.87
N ILE A 152 2.61 4.75 9.33
CA ILE A 152 1.41 4.78 8.52
C ILE A 152 0.93 6.22 8.42
N ASP A 153 0.97 6.74 7.20
CA ASP A 153 0.28 7.97 6.84
C ASP A 153 -1.22 7.68 6.76
N GLY A 154 -1.94 8.16 7.77
CA GLY A 154 -3.39 8.16 7.87
C GLY A 154 -3.97 9.56 7.89
N LEU A 155 -3.31 10.59 7.34
CA LEU A 155 -3.95 11.92 7.25
C LEU A 155 -5.21 11.83 6.39
N ILE A 156 -5.03 11.31 5.18
CA ILE A 156 -6.09 10.88 4.27
C ILE A 156 -5.77 9.45 3.87
N GLY A 157 -6.63 8.52 4.31
CA GLY A 157 -6.62 7.13 3.90
C GLY A 157 -7.50 6.88 2.67
N MET A 158 -7.62 5.62 2.26
CA MET A 158 -8.50 5.21 1.16
C MET A 158 -9.34 3.99 1.53
N GLU A 159 -10.64 4.11 1.35
CA GLU A 159 -11.61 3.02 1.56
C GLU A 159 -12.24 2.53 0.24
N GLY A 160 -13.03 1.47 0.29
CA GLY A 160 -13.72 0.91 -0.86
C GLY A 160 -12.81 0.10 -1.78
N LYS A 161 -12.82 0.39 -3.08
CA LYS A 161 -12.12 -0.37 -4.14
C LYS A 161 -10.62 -0.05 -4.25
N GLY A 162 -9.93 -0.02 -3.12
CA GLY A 162 -8.48 0.06 -3.08
C GLY A 162 -7.80 -1.16 -3.75
N PRO A 163 -6.52 -1.05 -4.13
CA PRO A 163 -5.58 -0.01 -3.71
C PRO A 163 -5.47 1.20 -4.65
N VAL A 164 -6.31 1.25 -5.71
CA VAL A 164 -6.29 2.29 -6.76
C VAL A 164 -7.64 3.01 -6.87
N ASN A 165 -8.75 2.30 -6.98
CA ASN A 165 -10.05 2.90 -7.32
C ASN A 165 -10.92 3.16 -6.08
N GLY A 166 -10.29 3.38 -4.92
CA GLY A 166 -10.99 3.64 -3.68
C GLY A 166 -11.49 5.08 -3.57
N VAL A 167 -12.08 5.39 -2.42
CA VAL A 167 -12.58 6.72 -2.06
C VAL A 167 -11.69 7.28 -0.94
N PRO A 168 -11.19 8.52 -1.05
CA PRO A 168 -10.41 9.15 0.01
C PRO A 168 -11.24 9.27 1.29
N ARG A 169 -10.56 9.06 2.42
CA ARG A 169 -11.16 9.16 3.75
C ARG A 169 -10.25 9.97 4.66
N VAL A 170 -10.74 11.11 5.14
CA VAL A 170 -10.05 11.92 6.15
C VAL A 170 -10.03 11.13 7.45
N CYS A 171 -8.82 10.86 7.97
CA CYS A 171 -8.63 10.10 9.22
C CYS A 171 -7.77 10.85 10.24
N GLU A 172 -6.95 11.82 9.80
CA GLU A 172 -6.19 12.75 10.65
C GLU A 172 -5.32 12.07 11.71
N LEU A 173 -4.67 10.97 11.35
CA LEU A 173 -3.82 10.24 12.27
C LEU A 173 -2.51 9.79 11.64
N LEU A 174 -1.52 9.53 12.49
CA LEU A 174 -0.30 8.82 12.18
C LEU A 174 -0.21 7.61 13.10
N ILE A 175 0.28 6.49 12.58
CA ILE A 175 0.52 5.28 13.38
C ILE A 175 2.00 4.95 13.22
N ALA A 176 2.68 4.66 14.33
CA ALA A 176 4.04 4.20 14.30
C ALA A 176 4.19 2.93 15.15
N GLY A 177 5.05 2.01 14.72
CA GLY A 177 5.35 0.80 15.49
C GLY A 177 6.65 0.14 15.05
N THR A 178 7.26 -0.60 15.96
CA THR A 178 8.54 -1.31 15.75
C THR A 178 8.35 -2.75 15.27
N ASP A 179 7.12 -3.27 15.31
CA ASP A 179 6.74 -4.56 14.73
C ASP A 179 5.74 -4.31 13.60
N MET A 180 6.14 -4.66 12.37
CA MET A 180 5.33 -4.42 11.17
C MET A 180 4.00 -5.18 11.19
N VAL A 181 3.97 -6.39 11.76
CA VAL A 181 2.77 -7.24 11.80
C VAL A 181 1.81 -6.68 12.84
N ALA A 182 2.31 -6.32 14.02
CA ALA A 182 1.50 -5.67 15.06
C ALA A 182 0.92 -4.33 14.58
N THR A 183 1.73 -3.54 13.86
CA THR A 183 1.30 -2.26 13.27
C THR A 183 0.18 -2.47 12.24
N ASP A 184 0.33 -3.42 11.34
CA ASP A 184 -0.69 -3.75 10.34
C ASP A 184 -1.95 -4.36 11.00
N ILE A 185 -1.81 -5.13 12.09
CA ILE A 185 -2.95 -5.61 12.90
C ILE A 185 -3.72 -4.44 13.50
N HIS A 186 -3.02 -3.43 14.03
CA HIS A 186 -3.67 -2.23 14.55
C HIS A 186 -4.41 -1.48 13.44
N CYS A 187 -3.78 -1.30 12.28
CA CYS A 187 -4.43 -0.70 11.11
C CYS A 187 -5.67 -1.48 10.67
N ALA A 188 -5.59 -2.81 10.62
CA ALA A 188 -6.72 -3.66 10.29
C ALA A 188 -7.89 -3.42 11.25
N LYS A 189 -7.62 -3.39 12.56
CA LYS A 189 -8.64 -3.12 13.59
C LYS A 189 -9.26 -1.73 13.42
N LEU A 190 -8.44 -0.68 13.26
CA LEU A 190 -8.92 0.69 13.02
C LEU A 190 -9.81 0.79 11.79
N MET A 191 -9.48 0.05 10.72
CA MET A 191 -10.26 0.01 9.49
C MET A 191 -11.52 -0.87 9.59
N GLY A 192 -11.77 -1.54 10.73
CA GLY A 192 -12.93 -2.40 10.95
C GLY A 192 -12.75 -3.85 10.51
N PHE A 193 -11.52 -4.29 10.22
CA PHE A 193 -11.22 -5.68 9.89
C PHE A 193 -10.73 -6.47 11.10
N ARG A 194 -11.20 -7.71 11.22
CA ARG A 194 -10.51 -8.71 12.04
C ARG A 194 -9.20 -9.06 11.37
N PHE A 195 -8.08 -8.97 12.09
CA PHE A 195 -6.77 -9.29 11.52
C PHE A 195 -6.68 -10.73 10.98
N SER A 196 -7.43 -11.67 11.56
CA SER A 196 -7.52 -13.06 11.08
C SER A 196 -8.14 -13.19 9.68
N ALA A 197 -8.84 -12.16 9.20
CA ALA A 197 -9.43 -12.10 7.86
C ALA A 197 -8.53 -11.38 6.84
N VAL A 198 -7.36 -10.89 7.27
CA VAL A 198 -6.35 -10.26 6.43
C VAL A 198 -5.34 -11.34 6.02
N PRO A 199 -5.29 -11.77 4.74
CA PRO A 199 -4.56 -12.99 4.37
C PRO A 199 -3.06 -12.94 4.69
N HIS A 200 -2.36 -11.87 4.32
CA HIS A 200 -0.93 -11.71 4.60
C HIS A 200 -0.61 -11.58 6.09
N ILE A 201 -1.47 -10.97 6.92
CA ILE A 201 -1.25 -10.94 8.38
C ILE A 201 -1.37 -12.34 8.96
N ARG A 202 -2.39 -13.10 8.55
CA ARG A 202 -2.56 -14.48 9.03
C ARG A 202 -1.36 -15.35 8.68
N GLU A 203 -0.87 -15.24 7.45
CA GLU A 203 0.33 -15.93 6.97
C GLU A 203 1.59 -15.52 7.77
N ALA A 204 1.78 -14.22 7.96
CA ALA A 204 2.91 -13.68 8.74
C ALA A 204 2.95 -14.22 10.17
N LEU A 205 1.77 -14.35 10.81
CA LEU A 205 1.67 -14.92 12.15
C LEU A 205 1.99 -16.42 12.17
N SER A 206 1.59 -17.21 11.17
CA SER A 206 1.99 -18.63 11.09
C SER A 206 3.49 -18.81 10.88
N LEU A 207 4.14 -17.85 10.22
CA LEU A 207 5.58 -17.82 9.99
C LEU A 207 6.38 -17.14 11.10
N LYS A 208 5.70 -16.63 12.14
CA LYS A 208 6.33 -15.89 13.26
C LYS A 208 7.14 -14.67 12.81
N LEU A 209 6.68 -13.96 11.78
CA LEU A 209 7.34 -12.73 11.29
C LEU A 209 7.06 -11.48 12.14
N GLY A 210 6.20 -11.60 13.15
CA GLY A 210 5.88 -10.54 14.10
C GLY A 210 4.80 -10.99 15.08
N ASN A 211 4.32 -10.06 15.90
CA ASN A 211 3.48 -10.36 17.04
C ASN A 211 2.01 -9.97 16.81
N ASN A 212 1.08 -10.71 17.42
CA ASN A 212 -0.35 -10.38 17.45
C ASN A 212 -0.79 -9.60 18.69
N LYS A 213 0.15 -9.33 19.59
CA LYS A 213 -0.01 -8.53 20.80
C LYS A 213 0.92 -7.32 20.71
N TYR A 214 0.45 -6.21 21.25
CA TYR A 214 1.19 -4.96 21.33
C TYR A 214 0.58 -4.11 22.45
N ASP A 215 1.41 -3.25 23.01
CA ASP A 215 0.96 -2.15 23.85
C ASP A 215 0.67 -0.95 22.95
N LEU A 216 -0.40 -0.22 23.28
CA LEU A 216 -0.83 0.94 22.51
C LEU A 216 -0.68 2.18 23.40
N ASP A 217 0.20 3.08 22.97
CA ASP A 217 0.26 4.46 23.45
C ASP A 217 -0.44 5.34 22.40
N SER A 218 -1.49 6.05 22.79
CA SER A 218 -2.33 6.77 21.83
C SER A 218 -2.96 8.02 22.42
N ASP A 219 -2.90 9.10 21.65
CA ASP A 219 -3.69 10.32 21.88
C ASP A 219 -5.16 10.14 21.47
N LEU A 220 -5.51 9.02 20.82
CA LEU A 220 -6.86 8.74 20.37
C LEU A 220 -7.71 8.14 21.50
N PRO A 221 -9.03 8.38 21.52
CA PRO A 221 -9.91 7.79 22.52
C PRO A 221 -9.89 6.25 22.47
N ASP A 222 -10.00 5.62 23.64
CA ASP A 222 -10.14 4.18 23.76
C ASP A 222 -11.29 3.67 22.85
N LYS A 223 -10.95 2.76 21.93
CA LYS A 223 -11.85 2.11 20.95
C LYS A 223 -12.19 2.91 19.70
N GLN A 224 -11.38 3.89 19.28
CA GLN A 224 -11.59 4.50 17.96
C GLN A 224 -11.53 3.43 16.86
N CYS A 225 -12.63 3.29 16.12
CA CYS A 225 -12.69 2.50 14.91
C CYS A 225 -13.22 3.39 13.80
N LEU A 226 -12.41 3.55 12.76
CA LEU A 226 -12.80 4.33 11.60
C LEU A 226 -13.86 3.56 10.79
N ASN A 227 -13.89 2.22 10.81
CA ASN A 227 -14.86 1.42 10.05
C ASN A 227 -14.85 1.82 8.56
N PHE A 228 -13.78 1.45 7.87
CA PHE A 228 -13.64 1.73 6.44
C PHE A 228 -14.72 0.97 5.67
N GLN A 229 -15.31 1.61 4.67
CA GLN A 229 -16.13 0.88 3.71
C GLN A 229 -15.25 -0.11 2.94
N PHE A 230 -15.71 -1.35 2.77
CA PHE A 230 -14.98 -2.35 2.00
C PHE A 230 -15.91 -2.98 0.97
N ILE A 231 -15.51 -2.97 -0.30
CA ILE A 231 -16.28 -3.58 -1.39
C ILE A 231 -15.58 -4.90 -1.79
N PRO A 232 -16.12 -6.07 -1.42
CA PRO A 232 -15.57 -7.36 -1.81
C PRO A 232 -15.75 -7.65 -3.31
N LYS A 233 -14.84 -8.44 -3.87
CA LYS A 233 -14.77 -8.80 -5.31
C LYS A 233 -16.09 -9.37 -5.87
N TRP A 234 -16.86 -10.10 -5.06
CA TRP A 234 -18.14 -10.70 -5.47
C TRP A 234 -19.27 -9.68 -5.72
N GLU A 235 -19.30 -8.56 -4.98
CA GLU A 235 -20.29 -7.50 -5.23
C GLU A 235 -20.06 -6.80 -6.58
N GLU A 236 -18.82 -6.78 -7.05
CA GLU A 236 -18.47 -6.24 -8.37
C GLU A 236 -18.98 -7.17 -9.49
N VAL A 237 -18.86 -8.49 -9.29
CA VAL A 237 -19.44 -9.51 -10.19
C VAL A 237 -20.96 -9.36 -10.24
N PHE A 238 -21.63 -9.27 -9.10
CA PHE A 238 -23.09 -9.08 -9.06
C PHE A 238 -23.55 -7.76 -9.67
N ARG A 239 -22.86 -6.64 -9.41
CA ARG A 239 -23.18 -5.35 -10.06
C ARG A 239 -23.00 -5.42 -11.58
N ASN A 240 -21.98 -6.11 -12.07
CA ASN A 240 -21.76 -6.28 -13.50
C ASN A 240 -22.79 -7.22 -14.14
N CYS A 241 -23.22 -8.29 -13.45
CA CYS A 241 -24.33 -9.14 -13.89
C CYS A 241 -25.64 -8.35 -13.99
N ILE A 242 -25.97 -7.53 -12.98
CA ILE A 242 -27.19 -6.70 -12.98
C ILE A 242 -27.14 -5.64 -14.09
N LYS A 243 -25.98 -4.99 -14.31
CA LYS A 243 -25.78 -4.05 -15.43
C LYS A 243 -25.91 -4.74 -16.79
N SER A 244 -25.37 -5.95 -16.95
CA SER A 244 -25.49 -6.76 -18.17
C SER A 244 -26.94 -7.15 -18.46
N ILE A 245 -27.71 -7.54 -17.43
CA ILE A 245 -29.14 -7.83 -17.56
C ILE A 245 -29.93 -6.58 -17.97
N ARG A 246 -29.62 -5.41 -17.39
CA ARG A 246 -30.26 -4.14 -17.78
C ARG A 246 -29.95 -3.76 -19.22
N GLN A 247 -28.69 -3.85 -19.66
CA GLN A 247 -28.31 -3.55 -21.06
C GLN A 247 -28.92 -4.53 -22.07
N ARG A 248 -29.08 -5.81 -21.71
CA ARG A 248 -29.79 -6.80 -22.54
C ARG A 248 -31.28 -6.47 -22.68
N LYS A 249 -31.93 -6.03 -21.60
CA LYS A 249 -33.34 -5.57 -21.66
C LYS A 249 -33.49 -4.32 -22.52
N THR A 250 -32.56 -3.38 -22.47
CA THR A 250 -32.59 -2.18 -23.33
C THR A 250 -32.35 -2.54 -24.80
N LYS A 251 -31.41 -3.45 -25.13
CA LYS A 251 -31.21 -3.92 -26.51
C LYS A 251 -32.41 -4.68 -27.09
N MET A 252 -33.07 -5.51 -26.28
CA MET A 252 -34.29 -6.22 -26.70
C MET A 252 -35.48 -5.27 -26.93
N ALA A 253 -35.58 -4.19 -26.15
CA ALA A 253 -36.60 -3.17 -26.35
C ALA A 253 -36.40 -2.40 -27.68
N VAL A 254 -35.16 -2.04 -28.00
CA VAL A 254 -34.82 -1.35 -29.27
C VAL A 254 -35.04 -2.26 -30.49
N SER A 255 -34.75 -3.57 -30.40
CA SER A 255 -35.02 -4.49 -31.50
C SER A 255 -36.51 -4.74 -31.75
N ALA A 256 -37.34 -4.65 -30.72
CA ALA A 256 -38.80 -4.80 -30.84
C ALA A 256 -39.45 -3.57 -31.51
N GLU A 257 -38.92 -2.37 -31.29
CA GLU A 257 -39.40 -1.14 -31.94
C GLU A 257 -39.04 -1.10 -33.44
N THR A 258 -37.86 -1.61 -33.84
CA THR A 258 -37.47 -1.69 -35.26
C THR A 258 -38.23 -2.76 -36.07
N CYS A 259 -38.88 -3.71 -35.40
CA CYS A 259 -39.67 -4.76 -36.08
C CYS A 259 -41.09 -4.29 -36.45
N ASN A 260 -41.58 -3.20 -35.85
CA ASN A 260 -42.93 -2.67 -36.06
C ASN A 260 -43.01 -1.52 -37.10
N THR A 261 -41.92 -1.21 -37.81
CA THR A 261 -41.87 -0.14 -38.83
C THR A 261 -41.73 -0.65 -40.27
N VAL A 262 -41.96 -1.95 -40.51
CA VAL A 262 -41.93 -2.56 -41.85
C VAL A 262 -43.25 -3.28 -42.16
N GLU A 263 -44.39 -2.67 -41.84
CA GLU A 263 -45.69 -2.99 -42.41
C GLU A 263 -46.54 -1.71 -42.43
N MET A 264 -46.34 -0.88 -43.46
CA MET A 264 -47.31 0.04 -44.07
C MET A 264 -46.73 0.60 -45.36
#